data_AF-A0A931MY19-F1
#
_entry.id   AF-A0A931MY19-F1
#
_cell.length_a   1.000
_cell.length_b   1.000
_cell.length_c   1.000
_cell.angle_alpha   90.00
_cell.angle_beta   90.00
_cell.angle_gamma   90.00
#
_symmetry.space_group_name_H-M   'P 1'
#
loop_
_entity.id
_entity.type
_entity.pdbx_description
1 polymer ?
#
loop_
_entity_poly.entity_id
_entity_poly.type
_entity_poly.pdbx_seq_one_letter_code
_entity_poly.pdbx_strand_id
1 'polypeptide(L)'
;MAAASLAAAGLPVAVVNPSRVRCFAQAMGKNAKTDAIDAAVIAHFADAVRPEARALPDEETRIFADLVARRRQIIAMMVAERQRDKR
;
A
#
# COMPACT_ATOMS: atom_id res chain seq x y z
N MET A 1 3.14 -5.57 6.36
CA MET A 1 4.54 -5.10 6.39
C MET A 1 5.42 -5.88 5.40
N ALA A 2 5.01 -6.04 4.14
CA ALA A 2 5.83 -6.75 3.14
C ALA A 2 6.77 -5.77 2.41
N ALA A 3 6.22 -4.67 1.89
CA ALA A 3 6.98 -3.64 1.19
C ALA A 3 8.08 -3.01 2.06
N ALA A 4 7.79 -2.72 3.34
CA ALA A 4 8.78 -2.15 4.26
C ALA A 4 9.94 -3.12 4.57
N SER A 5 9.65 -4.42 4.71
CA SER A 5 10.67 -5.44 4.98
C SER A 5 11.58 -5.66 3.76
N LEU A 6 10.99 -5.78 2.57
CA LEU A 6 11.74 -5.91 1.31
C LEU A 6 12.62 -4.68 1.05
N ALA A 7 12.08 -3.49 1.30
CA ALA A 7 12.83 -2.27 1.13
C ALA A 7 13.96 -2.16 2.18
N ALA A 8 13.73 -2.53 3.45
CA ALA A 8 14.77 -2.57 4.47
C ALA A 8 15.91 -3.56 4.13
N ALA A 9 15.60 -4.62 3.37
CA ALA A 9 16.58 -5.55 2.82
C ALA A 9 17.33 -5.02 1.58
N GLY A 10 17.10 -3.76 1.17
CA GLY A 10 17.77 -3.14 0.03
C GLY A 10 17.24 -3.57 -1.34
N LEU A 11 16.10 -4.28 -1.39
CA LEU A 11 15.49 -4.70 -2.65
C LEU A 11 14.70 -3.55 -3.29
N PRO A 12 14.70 -3.41 -4.62
CA PRO A 12 13.85 -2.45 -5.30
C PRO A 12 12.37 -2.87 -5.14
N VAL A 13 11.55 -1.98 -4.61
CA VAL A 13 10.11 -2.25 -4.36
C VAL A 13 9.25 -1.22 -5.09
N ALA A 14 8.33 -1.69 -5.91
CA ALA A 14 7.27 -0.86 -6.49
C ALA A 14 5.93 -1.21 -5.83
N VAL A 15 5.24 -0.20 -5.28
CA VAL A 15 3.88 -0.37 -4.74
C VAL A 15 2.88 0.16 -5.76
N VAL A 16 2.05 -0.72 -6.28
CA VAL A 16 1.05 -0.40 -7.30
C VAL A 16 -0.36 -0.43 -6.72
N ASN A 17 -1.25 0.40 -7.27
CA ASN A 17 -2.65 0.42 -6.87
C ASN A 17 -3.34 -0.90 -7.33
N PRO A 18 -3.92 -1.70 -6.42
CA PRO A 18 -4.60 -2.94 -6.76
C PRO A 18 -5.70 -2.79 -7.83
N SER A 19 -6.40 -1.66 -7.85
CA SER A 19 -7.45 -1.39 -8.84
C SER A 19 -6.89 -1.31 -10.27
N ARG A 20 -5.68 -0.77 -10.45
CA ARG A 20 -5.02 -0.71 -11.77
C ARG A 20 -4.66 -2.10 -12.28
N VAL A 21 -4.15 -2.96 -11.40
CA VAL A 21 -3.86 -4.37 -11.71
C VAL A 21 -5.15 -5.10 -12.08
N ARG A 22 -6.25 -4.83 -11.37
CA ARG A 22 -7.55 -5.45 -11.67
C ARG A 22 -8.13 -5.01 -13.01
N CYS A 23 -8.05 -3.72 -13.33
CA CYS A 23 -8.46 -3.21 -14.65
C CYS A 23 -7.61 -3.84 -15.77
N PHE A 24 -6.31 -4.02 -15.55
CA PHE A 24 -5.43 -4.71 -16.50
C PHE A 24 -5.84 -6.19 -16.69
N ALA A 25 -6.16 -6.89 -15.61
CA ALA A 25 -6.69 -8.25 -15.67
C ALA A 25 -7.96 -8.34 -16.52
N GLN A 26 -8.90 -7.41 -16.31
CA GLN A 26 -10.15 -7.32 -17.05
C GLN A 26 -9.91 -7.04 -18.54
N ALA A 27 -9.00 -6.12 -18.87
CA ALA A 27 -8.63 -5.83 -20.25
C ALA A 27 -8.03 -7.05 -20.98
N MET A 28 -7.35 -7.95 -20.25
CA MET A 28 -6.84 -9.23 -20.78
C MET A 28 -7.88 -10.37 -20.77
N GLY A 29 -9.13 -10.12 -20.39
CA GLY A 29 -10.18 -11.14 -20.26
C GLY A 29 -9.96 -12.12 -19.10
N LYS A 30 -9.05 -11.84 -18.17
CA LYS A 30 -8.76 -12.67 -16.99
C LYS A 30 -9.67 -12.28 -15.83
N ASN A 31 -10.93 -12.74 -15.89
CA ASN A 31 -11.94 -12.44 -14.88
C ASN A 31 -11.93 -13.41 -13.69
N ALA A 32 -11.51 -14.66 -13.89
CA ALA A 32 -11.36 -15.66 -12.85
C ALA A 32 -10.27 -15.23 -11.85
N LYS A 33 -10.52 -15.45 -10.57
CA LYS A 33 -9.60 -15.11 -9.49
C LYS A 33 -9.15 -16.38 -8.78
N THR A 34 -7.92 -16.79 -9.05
CA THR A 34 -7.18 -17.78 -8.27
C THR A 34 -5.81 -17.20 -7.97
N ASP A 35 -5.16 -17.66 -6.90
CA ASP A 35 -3.85 -17.11 -6.50
C ASP A 35 -2.81 -17.22 -7.63
N ALA A 36 -2.86 -18.31 -8.41
CA ALA A 36 -2.00 -18.50 -9.58
C ALA A 36 -2.29 -17.49 -10.71
N ILE A 37 -3.56 -17.18 -10.98
CA ILE A 37 -3.94 -16.20 -12.01
C ILE A 37 -3.55 -14.80 -11.55
N ASP A 38 -3.83 -14.44 -10.29
CA ASP A 38 -3.47 -13.12 -9.75
C ASP A 38 -1.95 -12.91 -9.76
N ALA A 39 -1.16 -13.92 -9.40
CA ALA A 39 0.30 -13.83 -9.47
C ALA A 39 0.80 -13.61 -10.91
N ALA A 40 0.27 -14.34 -11.89
CA ALA A 40 0.63 -14.18 -13.29
C ALA A 40 0.23 -12.80 -13.84
N VAL A 41 -0.95 -12.30 -13.46
CA VAL A 41 -1.43 -10.96 -13.84
C VAL A 41 -0.55 -9.87 -13.24
N ILE A 42 -0.16 -9.99 -11.97
CA ILE A 42 0.75 -9.02 -11.31
C ILE A 42 2.11 -9.00 -12.01
N ALA A 43 2.67 -10.17 -12.32
CA ALA A 43 3.94 -10.27 -13.04
C ALA A 43 3.87 -9.61 -14.42
N HIS A 44 2.82 -9.91 -15.19
CA HIS A 44 2.63 -9.33 -16.52
C HIS A 44 2.38 -7.81 -16.46
N PHE A 45 1.61 -7.36 -15.47
CA PHE A 45 1.41 -5.94 -15.23
C PHE A 45 2.74 -5.24 -14.91
N ALA A 46 3.58 -5.83 -14.06
CA ALA A 46 4.87 -5.26 -13.71
C ALA A 46 5.83 -5.17 -14.91
N ASP A 47 5.86 -6.19 -15.77
CA ASP A 47 6.69 -6.21 -16.98
C ASP A 47 6.22 -5.19 -18.02
N ALA A 48 4.90 -5.06 -18.21
CA ALA A 48 4.32 -4.13 -19.18
C ALA A 48 4.38 -2.66 -18.72
N VAL A 49 4.06 -2.39 -17.45
CA VAL A 49 3.96 -1.02 -16.91
C VAL A 49 5.31 -0.51 -16.40
N ARG A 50 6.22 -1.42 -16.01
CA ARG A 50 7.52 -1.10 -15.41
C ARG A 50 7.43 0.02 -14.37
N PRO A 51 6.61 -0.18 -13.32
CA PRO A 51 6.42 0.84 -12.30
C PRO A 51 7.76 1.18 -11.65
N GLU A 52 8.03 2.48 -11.49
CA GLU A 52 9.26 2.92 -10.84
C GLU A 52 9.36 2.34 -9.43
N ALA A 53 10.52 1.78 -9.13
CA ALA A 53 10.83 1.34 -7.78
C ALA A 53 10.81 2.56 -6.87
N ARG A 54 9.95 2.52 -5.85
CA ARG A 54 9.88 3.58 -4.86
C ARG A 54 11.12 3.47 -3.99
N ALA A 55 11.92 4.54 -3.94
CA ALA A 55 13.00 4.64 -2.99
C ALA A 55 12.46 4.49 -1.57
N LEU A 56 13.24 3.84 -0.70
CA LEU A 56 12.98 3.82 0.73
C LEU A 56 12.73 5.25 1.21
N PRO A 57 11.66 5.51 2.00
CA PRO A 57 11.54 6.79 2.67
C PRO A 57 12.77 6.98 3.55
N ASP A 58 13.42 8.13 3.41
CA ASP A 58 14.50 8.58 4.28
C ASP A 58 14.01 8.69 5.73
N GLU A 59 14.96 8.83 6.65
CA GLU A 59 14.67 8.83 8.08
C GLU A 59 13.69 9.95 8.47
N GLU A 60 13.82 11.12 7.86
CA GLU A 60 12.92 12.26 8.08
C GLU A 60 11.48 11.94 7.66
N THR A 61 11.30 11.30 6.51
CA THR A 61 9.98 10.88 6.01
C THR A 61 9.34 9.84 6.93
N ARG A 62 10.13 8.94 7.53
CA ARG A 62 9.63 7.95 8.50
C ARG A 62 9.16 8.62 9.79
N ILE A 63 10.00 9.48 10.36
CA ILE A 63 9.67 10.24 11.58
C ILE A 63 8.42 11.07 11.35
N PHE A 64 8.30 11.73 10.20
CA PHE A 64 7.12 12.50 9.85
C PHE A 64 5.86 11.62 9.77
N ALA A 65 5.94 10.44 9.14
CA ALA A 65 4.84 9.51 9.06
C ALA A 65 4.36 9.04 10.45
N ASP A 66 5.30 8.77 11.37
CA ASP A 66 5.00 8.38 12.75
C ASP A 66 4.30 9.50 13.52
N LEU A 67 4.76 10.75 13.37
CA LEU A 67 4.10 11.93 13.95
C LEU A 67 2.67 12.11 13.43
N VAL A 68 2.46 11.96 12.12
CA VAL A 68 1.13 12.03 11.50
C VAL A 68 0.22 10.91 12.02
N ALA A 69 0.75 9.68 12.15
CA ALA A 69 0.01 8.56 12.72
C ALA A 69 -0.40 8.82 14.17
N ARG A 70 0.53 9.32 15.00
CA ARG A 70 0.27 9.67 16.40
C ARG A 70 -0.79 10.76 16.52
N ARG A 71 -0.72 11.80 15.68
CA ARG A 71 -1.75 12.85 15.63
C ARG A 71 -3.14 12.29 15.35
N ARG A 72 -3.26 11.37 14.38
CA ARG A 72 -4.55 10.71 14.05
C ARG A 72 -5.11 9.91 15.22
N GLN A 73 -4.25 9.18 15.94
CA GLN A 73 -4.66 8.44 17.14
C GLN A 73 -5.22 9.37 18.21
N ILE A 74 -4.51 10.47 18.52
CA ILE A 74 -4.94 11.45 19.54
C ILE A 74 -6.29 12.06 19.15
N ILE A 75 -6.48 12.45 17.88
CA ILE A 75 -7.75 13.00 17.40
C ILE A 75 -8.88 11.98 17.58
N ALA A 76 -8.65 10.72 17.21
CA ALA A 76 -9.64 9.66 17.40
C ALA A 76 -10.02 9.49 18.88
N MET A 77 -9.04 9.55 19.79
CA MET A 77 -9.30 9.50 21.24
C MET A 77 -10.12 10.70 21.73
N MET A 78 -9.77 11.93 21.31
CA MET A 78 -10.51 13.14 21.67
C MET A 78 -11.96 13.09 21.19
N VAL A 79 -12.19 12.58 19.97
CA VAL A 79 -13.53 12.38 19.42
C VAL A 79 -14.29 11.35 20.24
N ALA A 80 -13.66 10.21 20.56
CA ALA A 80 -14.28 9.17 21.37
C ALA A 80 -14.69 9.67 22.75
N GLU A 81 -13.83 10.45 23.41
CA GLU A 81 -14.11 11.01 24.74
C GLU A 81 -15.28 11.99 24.70
N ARG A 82 -15.29 12.89 23.71
CA ARG A 82 -16.41 13.83 23.51
C ARG A 82 -17.74 13.13 23.25
N GLN A 83 -17.74 11.93 22.68
CA GLN A 83 -18.97 11.14 22.47
C GLN A 83 -19.44 10.45 23.75
N ARG A 84 -18.54 10.15 24.69
CA ARG A 84 -18.89 9.59 26.01
C ARG A 84 -19.55 10.64 26.90
N ASP A 85 -19.00 11.86 26.94
CA ASP A 85 -19.55 12.97 27.74
C ASP A 85 -20.96 13.42 27.31
N LYS A 86 -21.39 13.05 26.10
CA LYS A 86 -22.72 13.37 25.55
C LYS A 86 -23.78 12.31 25.84
N ARG A 87 -23.40 11.17 26.41
CA ARG A 87 -24.32 10.09 26.84
C ARG A 87 -24.67 10.26 28.31
#